data_AF-A0A7C7ILN1-F1
#
_entry.id   AF-A0A7C7ILN1-F1
#
_cell.length_a   1.000
_cell.length_b   1.000
_cell.length_c   1.000
_cell.angle_alpha   90.00
_cell.angle_beta   90.00
_cell.angle_gamma   90.00
#
_symmetry.space_group_name_H-M   'P 1'
#
loop_
_entity.id
_entity.type
_entity.pdbx_description
1 polymer ?
#
loop_
_entity_poly.entity_id
_entity_poly.type
_entity_poly.pdbx_seq_one_letter_code
_entity_poly.pdbx_strand_id
1 'polypeptide(L)'
;MHIKRNPIIFSLLLFIGCIKPLEGWNKYVHSKDALKAQEAIIGELLNKHVSTLASDKFEGRFPGTMGEKLTVEYLSNTYSALGLKPGNPDGTWIQKATMTGIISEVKAQFITDNERWVMKLGRDIVGNSFQTKESVNINNTDVIFCGYGVNAPEYGWN
;
A
#
# COMPACT_ATOMS: atom_id res chain seq x y z
N MET A 1 -80.00 39.50 0.13
CA MET A 1 -79.83 38.94 -1.22
C MET A 1 -78.37 38.56 -1.41
N HIS A 2 -78.11 37.26 -1.54
CA HIS A 2 -76.88 36.59 -2.03
C HIS A 2 -75.49 36.83 -1.39
N ILE A 3 -75.18 35.92 -0.46
CA ILE A 3 -73.98 35.05 -0.33
C ILE A 3 -72.94 35.13 -1.48
N LYS A 4 -71.65 35.26 -1.12
CA LYS A 4 -70.62 34.21 -1.36
C LYS A 4 -69.35 34.45 -0.53
N ARG A 5 -69.20 33.64 0.53
CA ARG A 5 -67.92 33.27 1.15
C ARG A 5 -67.11 32.47 0.12
N ASN A 6 -65.86 32.83 -0.14
CA ASN A 6 -64.92 31.98 -0.87
C ASN A 6 -63.71 31.70 0.04
N PRO A 7 -63.52 30.46 0.52
CA PRO A 7 -62.36 30.10 1.30
C PRO A 7 -61.20 29.83 0.35
N ILE A 8 -60.12 30.61 0.45
CA ILE A 8 -58.84 30.26 -0.16
C ILE A 8 -58.30 29.09 0.67
N ILE A 9 -58.54 27.88 0.18
CA ILE A 9 -57.99 26.63 0.71
C ILE A 9 -56.49 26.66 0.42
N PHE A 10 -55.69 26.97 1.44
CA PHE A 10 -54.25 26.76 1.43
C PHE A 10 -54.00 25.25 1.53
N SER A 11 -53.98 24.57 0.38
CA SER A 11 -53.66 23.15 0.30
C SER A 11 -52.17 22.95 0.57
N LEU A 12 -51.81 22.83 1.86
CA LEU A 12 -50.49 22.40 2.31
C LEU A 12 -50.36 20.89 1.99
N LEU A 13 -49.92 20.58 0.78
CA LEU A 13 -49.53 19.22 0.37
C LEU A 13 -48.24 18.84 1.10
N LEU A 14 -48.40 18.27 2.30
CA LEU A 14 -47.35 17.57 3.02
C LEU A 14 -47.02 16.29 2.24
N PHE A 15 -46.09 16.40 1.29
CA PHE A 15 -45.39 15.24 0.74
C PHE A 15 -44.53 14.63 1.85
N ILE A 16 -45.16 13.82 2.70
CA ILE A 16 -44.45 12.88 3.58
C ILE A 16 -43.98 11.76 2.65
N GLY A 17 -42.90 12.03 1.92
CA GLY A 17 -42.16 11.00 1.20
C GLY A 17 -41.71 9.98 2.24
N CYS A 18 -42.07 8.71 2.03
CA CYS A 18 -41.64 7.61 2.87
C CYS A 18 -40.12 7.42 2.68
N ILE A 19 -39.31 8.14 3.47
CA ILE A 19 -37.87 7.94 3.51
C ILE A 19 -37.66 6.58 4.18
N LYS A 20 -37.33 5.56 3.39
CA LYS A 20 -36.94 4.27 3.95
C LYS A 20 -35.76 4.50 4.89
N PRO A 21 -35.78 3.94 6.11
CA PRO A 21 -34.66 4.07 7.03
C PRO A 21 -33.40 3.45 6.40
N LEU A 22 -32.26 4.09 6.63
CA LEU A 22 -30.98 3.57 6.19
C LEU A 22 -30.63 2.31 7.00
N GLU A 23 -30.37 1.21 6.30
CA GLU A 23 -30.05 -0.08 6.91
C GLU A 23 -28.61 -0.51 6.61
N GLY A 24 -28.07 -1.42 7.43
CA GLY A 24 -26.71 -1.94 7.27
C GLY A 24 -25.64 -0.84 7.26
N TRP A 25 -24.69 -0.96 6.33
CA TRP A 25 -23.58 -0.01 6.17
C TRP A 25 -24.03 1.43 5.87
N ASN A 26 -25.17 1.60 5.19
CA ASN A 26 -25.68 2.93 4.84
C ASN A 26 -26.00 3.76 6.09
N LYS A 27 -26.38 3.13 7.20
CA LYS A 27 -26.60 3.83 8.48
C LYS A 27 -25.32 4.50 8.99
N TYR A 28 -24.17 3.84 8.83
CA TYR A 28 -22.89 4.33 9.37
C TYR A 28 -22.27 5.40 8.45
N VAL A 29 -22.30 5.17 7.14
CA VAL A 29 -21.72 6.10 6.14
C VAL A 29 -22.48 7.43 6.07
N HIS A 30 -23.79 7.41 6.35
CA HIS A 30 -24.61 8.63 6.40
C HIS A 30 -24.84 9.13 7.84
N SER A 31 -24.04 8.64 8.80
CA SER A 31 -24.05 9.23 10.14
C SER A 31 -23.60 10.69 10.07
N LYS A 32 -24.10 11.53 10.98
CA LYS A 32 -23.70 12.95 11.04
C LYS A 32 -22.18 13.11 11.16
N ASP A 33 -21.54 12.24 11.92
CA ASP A 33 -20.09 12.28 12.12
C ASP A 33 -19.34 11.92 10.85
N ALA A 34 -19.79 10.90 10.10
CA ALA A 34 -19.18 10.53 8.82
C ALA A 34 -19.34 11.64 7.76
N LEU A 35 -20.52 12.24 7.66
CA LEU A 35 -20.78 13.35 6.75
C LEU A 35 -19.92 14.59 7.12
N LYS A 36 -19.78 14.89 8.41
CA LYS A 36 -18.91 15.96 8.89
C LYS A 36 -17.43 15.67 8.61
N ALA A 37 -17.00 14.41 8.75
CA ALA A 37 -15.63 14.01 8.42
C ALA A 37 -15.34 14.14 6.92
N GLN A 38 -16.33 13.86 6.06
CA GLN A 38 -16.21 14.03 4.61
C GLN A 38 -15.88 15.49 4.23
N GLU A 39 -16.51 16.47 4.89
CA GLU A 39 -16.25 17.90 4.66
C GLU A 39 -14.81 18.31 5.00
N ALA A 40 -14.15 17.59 5.91
CA ALA A 40 -12.76 17.85 6.29
C ALA A 40 -11.74 17.28 5.28
N ILE A 41 -12.16 16.37 4.39
CA ILE A 41 -11.28 15.75 3.39
C ILE A 41 -11.30 16.61 2.12
N ILE A 42 -10.37 17.58 2.07
CA ILE A 42 -10.21 18.48 0.93
C ILE A 42 -8.98 18.14 0.10
N GLY A 43 -9.01 18.48 -1.20
CA GLY A 43 -7.92 18.17 -2.13
C GLY A 43 -6.58 18.77 -1.74
N GLU A 44 -6.56 19.97 -1.15
CA GLU A 44 -5.35 20.62 -0.67
C GLU A 44 -4.69 19.85 0.49
N LEU A 45 -5.50 19.33 1.41
CA LEU A 45 -5.02 18.51 2.53
C LEU A 45 -4.37 17.22 2.02
N LEU A 46 -5.02 16.54 1.08
CA LEU A 46 -4.48 15.33 0.45
C LEU A 46 -3.18 15.64 -0.31
N ASN A 47 -3.17 16.71 -1.10
CA ASN A 47 -2.00 17.13 -1.86
C ASN A 47 -0.81 17.39 -0.94
N LYS A 48 -1.02 18.11 0.17
CA LYS A 48 0.04 18.38 1.17
C LYS A 48 0.67 17.09 1.70
N HIS A 49 -0.14 16.13 2.13
CA HIS A 49 0.38 14.88 2.68
C HIS A 49 1.09 14.03 1.63
N VAL A 50 0.46 13.85 0.46
CA VAL A 50 1.02 13.03 -0.63
C VAL A 50 2.32 13.64 -1.16
N SER A 51 2.36 14.94 -1.43
CA SER A 51 3.55 15.64 -1.93
C SER A 51 4.70 15.60 -0.93
N THR A 52 4.42 15.76 0.37
CA THR A 52 5.45 15.65 1.40
C THR A 52 6.04 14.25 1.43
N LEU A 53 5.20 13.21 1.52
CA LEU A 53 5.64 11.82 1.62
C LEU A 53 6.31 11.30 0.34
N ALA A 54 6.00 11.89 -0.82
CA ALA A 54 6.59 11.56 -2.11
C ALA A 54 7.76 12.48 -2.51
N SER A 55 8.13 13.44 -1.66
CA SER A 55 9.21 14.38 -1.97
C SER A 55 10.58 13.69 -1.98
N ASP A 56 11.52 14.27 -2.74
CA ASP A 56 12.90 13.79 -2.83
C ASP A 56 13.56 13.64 -1.46
N LYS A 57 13.21 14.51 -0.49
CA LYS A 57 13.70 14.44 0.89
C LYS A 57 13.45 13.07 1.54
N PHE A 58 12.36 12.40 1.18
CA PHE A 58 12.01 11.10 1.76
C PHE A 58 12.73 9.95 1.03
N GLU A 59 13.18 10.15 -0.21
CA GLU A 59 13.92 9.14 -1.00
C GLU A 59 13.20 7.77 -1.13
N GLY A 60 11.88 7.75 -0.90
CA GLY A 60 11.07 6.54 -0.79
C GLY A 60 10.61 6.23 0.64
N ARG A 61 10.05 5.03 0.84
CA ARG A 61 9.48 4.60 2.14
C ARG A 61 9.70 3.11 2.41
N PHE A 62 10.79 2.56 1.86
CA PHE A 62 11.10 1.15 2.02
C PHE A 62 11.56 0.89 3.47
N PRO A 63 11.18 -0.23 4.10
CA PRO A 63 11.60 -0.51 5.47
C PRO A 63 13.13 -0.56 5.63
N GLY A 64 13.65 -0.11 6.77
CA GLY A 64 15.07 -0.02 7.07
C GLY A 64 15.80 1.15 6.39
N THR A 65 15.09 2.06 5.71
CA THR A 65 15.69 3.22 5.01
C THR A 65 15.50 4.53 5.78
N MET A 66 16.22 5.59 5.37
CA MET A 66 16.01 6.93 5.92
C MET A 66 14.58 7.43 5.66
N GLY A 67 14.01 7.09 4.50
CA GLY A 67 12.64 7.44 4.14
C GLY A 67 11.57 6.86 5.08
N GLU A 68 11.77 5.65 5.58
CA GLU A 68 10.91 5.08 6.62
C GLU A 68 10.96 5.94 7.89
N LYS A 69 12.16 6.26 8.38
CA LYS A 69 12.33 7.06 9.61
C LYS A 69 11.59 8.39 9.51
N LEU A 70 11.76 9.11 8.41
CA LEU A 70 11.07 10.38 8.16
C LEU A 70 9.55 10.20 8.04
N THR A 71 9.10 9.12 7.42
CA THR A 71 7.67 8.79 7.29
C THR A 71 7.03 8.52 8.64
N VAL A 72 7.66 7.70 9.48
CA VAL A 72 7.15 7.34 10.81
C VAL A 72 7.04 8.58 11.70
N GLU A 73 8.05 9.45 11.67
CA GLU A 73 8.02 10.73 12.40
C GLU A 73 6.90 11.65 11.88
N TYR A 74 6.79 11.79 10.57
CA TYR A 74 5.75 12.61 9.94
C TYR A 74 4.34 12.17 10.32
N LEU A 75 4.05 10.87 10.26
CA LEU A 75 2.75 10.31 10.61
C LEU A 75 2.44 10.47 12.10
N SER A 76 3.41 10.16 12.96
CA SER A 76 3.25 10.29 14.42
C SER A 76 2.95 11.74 14.82
N ASN A 77 3.69 12.70 14.26
CA ASN A 77 3.48 14.13 14.50
C ASN A 77 2.13 14.61 13.96
N THR A 78 1.74 14.16 12.75
CA THR A 78 0.45 14.50 12.14
C THR A 78 -0.71 14.00 13.00
N TYR A 79 -0.68 12.74 13.44
CA TYR A 79 -1.74 12.18 14.29
C TYR A 79 -1.78 12.82 15.68
N SER A 80 -0.62 13.09 16.28
CA SER A 80 -0.56 13.81 17.55
C SER A 80 -1.14 15.21 17.43
N ALA A 81 -0.85 15.94 16.35
CA ALA A 81 -1.39 17.28 16.09
C ALA A 81 -2.91 17.27 15.86
N LEU A 82 -3.47 16.17 15.37
CA LEU A 82 -4.91 15.95 15.25
C LEU A 82 -5.58 15.55 16.59
N GLY A 83 -4.81 15.43 17.67
CA GLY A 83 -5.32 15.05 19.00
C GLY A 83 -5.64 13.56 19.15
N LEU A 84 -5.16 12.72 18.22
CA LEU A 84 -5.28 11.27 18.36
C LEU A 84 -4.38 10.77 19.49
N LYS A 85 -4.70 9.58 19.98
CA LYS A 85 -3.86 8.88 20.96
C LYS A 85 -3.05 7.78 20.28
N PRO A 86 -1.88 7.42 20.81
CA PRO A 86 -1.13 6.27 20.34
C PRO A 86 -1.95 4.98 20.47
N GLY A 87 -1.86 4.10 19.47
CA GLY A 87 -2.64 2.87 19.39
C GLY A 87 -1.90 1.60 19.85
N ASN A 88 -0.59 1.67 20.13
CA ASN A 88 0.19 0.49 20.52
C ASN A 88 -0.10 0.13 22.00
N PRO A 89 -0.09 -1.17 22.40
CA PRO A 89 -0.40 -1.58 23.77
C PRO A 89 0.51 -0.98 24.85
N ASP A 90 1.73 -0.59 24.49
CA ASP A 90 2.69 0.08 25.38
C ASP A 90 2.50 1.60 25.46
N GLY A 91 1.46 2.13 24.82
CA GLY A 91 1.16 3.56 24.77
C GLY A 91 2.04 4.36 23.82
N THR A 92 2.85 3.71 22.98
CA THR A 92 3.67 4.38 21.96
C THR A 92 2.97 4.45 20.60
N TRP A 93 3.49 5.29 19.70
CA TRP A 93 2.95 5.47 18.35
C TRP A 93 3.36 4.36 17.38
N ILE A 94 4.44 3.64 17.68
CA ILE A 94 5.17 2.82 16.70
C ILE A 94 5.13 1.36 17.12
N GLN A 95 4.43 0.53 16.33
CA GLN A 95 4.55 -0.92 16.44
C GLN A 95 5.83 -1.38 15.74
N LYS A 96 6.79 -1.90 16.51
CA LYS A 96 8.04 -2.43 15.95
C LYS A 96 7.78 -3.76 15.23
N ALA A 97 8.16 -3.84 13.96
CA ALA A 97 8.18 -5.08 13.19
C ALA A 97 9.64 -5.55 13.02
N THR A 98 9.90 -6.83 13.26
CA THR A 98 11.20 -7.42 12.97
C THR A 98 11.27 -7.80 11.50
N MET A 99 12.30 -7.31 10.81
CA MET A 99 12.52 -7.61 9.40
C MET A 99 13.91 -8.20 9.20
N THR A 100 14.01 -9.10 8.22
CA THR A 100 15.27 -9.66 7.76
C THR A 100 15.53 -9.16 6.35
N GLY A 101 16.58 -8.36 6.19
CA GLY A 101 17.10 -7.97 4.87
C GLY A 101 18.22 -8.92 4.46
N ILE A 102 18.22 -9.34 3.18
CA ILE A 102 19.30 -10.15 2.62
C ILE A 102 19.76 -9.50 1.32
N ILE A 103 21.05 -9.16 1.26
CA ILE A 103 21.74 -8.78 0.03
C ILE A 103 22.57 -10.01 -0.37
N SER A 104 22.25 -10.59 -1.52
CA SER A 104 22.95 -11.80 -2.02
C SER A 104 23.91 -11.42 -3.14
N GLU A 105 25.17 -11.83 -3.02
CA GLU A 105 26.12 -11.86 -4.13
C GLU A 105 26.23 -13.29 -4.65
N VAL A 106 25.65 -13.56 -5.82
CA VAL A 106 25.70 -14.90 -6.42
C VAL A 106 26.90 -15.02 -7.34
N LYS A 107 27.72 -16.05 -7.09
CA LYS A 107 28.77 -16.53 -7.98
C LYS A 107 28.44 -17.95 -8.36
N ALA A 108 28.31 -18.21 -9.65
CA ALA A 108 27.98 -19.54 -10.15
C ALA A 108 28.91 -19.93 -11.29
N GLN A 109 29.25 -21.20 -11.34
CA GLN A 109 29.91 -21.82 -12.48
C GLN A 109 29.29 -23.19 -12.71
N PHE A 110 29.12 -23.54 -13.99
CA PHE A 110 28.74 -24.88 -14.41
C PHE A 110 29.97 -25.54 -15.01
N ILE A 111 30.24 -26.77 -14.58
CA ILE A 111 31.40 -27.53 -15.02
C ILE A 111 30.87 -28.85 -15.59
N THR A 112 31.29 -29.16 -16.80
CA THR A 112 31.15 -30.48 -17.43
C THR A 112 32.54 -31.07 -17.61
N ASP A 113 32.64 -32.32 -18.08
CA ASP A 113 33.93 -32.97 -18.34
C ASP A 113 34.80 -32.18 -19.34
N ASN A 114 34.17 -31.44 -20.26
CA ASN A 114 34.86 -30.76 -21.35
C ASN A 114 34.90 -29.24 -21.20
N GLU A 115 33.99 -28.66 -20.42
CA GLU A 115 33.78 -27.20 -20.41
C GLU A 115 33.55 -26.64 -19.01
N ARG A 116 33.90 -25.36 -18.85
CA ARG A 116 33.60 -24.56 -17.66
C ARG A 116 32.96 -23.25 -18.09
N TRP A 117 31.74 -23.02 -17.63
CA TRP A 117 31.02 -21.77 -17.83
C TRP A 117 31.00 -20.97 -16.52
N VAL A 118 31.58 -19.77 -16.55
CA VAL A 118 31.54 -18.83 -15.43
C VAL A 118 30.40 -17.86 -15.67
N MET A 119 29.40 -17.86 -14.79
CA MET A 119 28.15 -17.12 -14.97
C MET A 119 28.26 -15.71 -14.43
N LYS A 120 27.78 -14.74 -15.20
CA LYS A 120 27.69 -13.34 -14.79
C LYS A 120 26.30 -13.05 -14.21
N LEU A 121 26.28 -12.59 -12.97
CA LEU A 121 25.04 -12.19 -12.29
C LEU A 121 24.28 -11.13 -13.10
N GLY A 122 22.96 -11.31 -13.21
CA GLY A 122 22.04 -10.42 -13.93
C GLY A 122 22.01 -10.61 -15.45
N ARG A 123 23.05 -11.23 -16.04
CA ARG A 123 23.09 -11.55 -17.48
C ARG A 123 22.84 -13.03 -17.74
N ASP A 124 23.65 -13.88 -17.13
CA ASP A 124 23.64 -15.31 -17.39
C ASP A 124 22.87 -16.06 -16.29
N ILE A 125 22.84 -15.52 -15.07
CA ILE A 125 22.12 -16.10 -13.93
C ILE A 125 21.56 -15.02 -13.01
N VAL A 126 20.39 -15.30 -12.43
CA VAL A 126 19.84 -14.57 -11.28
C VAL A 126 19.55 -15.60 -10.20
N GLY A 127 19.92 -15.29 -8.97
CA GLY A 127 19.64 -16.14 -7.82
C GLY A 127 19.69 -15.33 -6.54
N ASN A 128 19.01 -15.84 -5.52
CA ASN A 128 19.01 -15.28 -4.18
C ASN A 128 18.88 -16.42 -3.18
N SER A 129 19.36 -16.18 -1.96
CA SER A 129 19.13 -17.08 -0.82
C SER A 129 18.26 -16.37 0.21
N PHE A 130 17.36 -17.12 0.84
CA PHE A 130 16.62 -16.64 2.02
C PHE A 130 17.27 -17.08 3.34
N GLN A 131 18.43 -17.75 3.26
CA GLN A 131 19.18 -18.17 4.44
C GLN A 131 19.92 -16.97 5.03
N THR A 132 19.81 -16.78 6.34
CA THR A 132 20.53 -15.74 7.11
C THR A 132 21.96 -16.15 7.46
N LYS A 133 22.61 -16.92 6.58
CA LYS A 133 24.01 -17.34 6.72
C LYS A 133 24.91 -16.42 5.91
N GLU A 134 26.12 -16.15 6.40
CA GLU A 134 27.10 -15.33 5.69
C GLU A 134 27.47 -15.89 4.31
N SER A 135 27.49 -17.23 4.19
CA SER A 135 27.69 -17.90 2.90
C SER A 135 26.88 -19.19 2.81
N VAL A 136 26.47 -19.51 1.58
CA VAL A 136 25.86 -20.79 1.21
C VAL A 136 26.64 -21.31 0.02
N ASN A 137 27.34 -22.43 0.22
CA ASN A 137 28.14 -23.07 -0.83
C ASN A 137 27.42 -24.31 -1.33
N ILE A 138 27.23 -24.38 -2.64
CA ILE A 138 26.67 -25.54 -3.34
C ILE A 138 27.79 -26.06 -4.25
N ASN A 139 28.38 -27.19 -3.87
CA ASN A 139 29.56 -27.75 -4.54
C ASN A 139 29.20 -29.09 -5.17
N ASN A 140 29.59 -29.29 -6.44
CA ASN A 140 29.47 -30.56 -7.17
C ASN A 140 28.11 -31.24 -7.01
N THR A 141 27.04 -30.47 -7.26
CA THR A 141 25.68 -30.98 -7.23
C THR A 141 25.11 -31.06 -8.64
N ASP A 142 24.25 -32.05 -8.85
CA ASP A 142 23.40 -32.07 -10.03
C ASP A 142 22.39 -30.92 -9.97
N VAL A 143 22.02 -30.42 -11.14
CA VAL A 143 21.02 -29.36 -11.31
C VAL A 143 19.88 -29.90 -12.16
N ILE A 144 18.66 -29.62 -11.72
CA ILE A 144 17.45 -29.97 -12.46
C ILE A 144 16.86 -28.68 -13.02
N PHE A 145 16.60 -28.67 -14.33
CA PHE A 145 15.86 -27.58 -14.95
C PHE A 145 14.35 -27.78 -14.74
N CYS A 146 13.74 -26.88 -13.99
CA CYS A 146 12.30 -26.88 -13.72
C CYS A 146 11.66 -25.64 -14.35
N GLY A 147 11.15 -25.76 -15.58
CA GLY A 147 10.51 -24.65 -16.28
C GLY A 147 10.35 -24.91 -17.77
N TYR A 148 10.08 -23.84 -18.51
CA TYR A 148 10.01 -23.84 -19.97
C TYR A 148 11.10 -22.93 -20.50
N GLY A 149 11.89 -23.41 -21.47
CA GLY A 149 12.82 -22.57 -22.21
C GLY A 149 12.06 -21.64 -23.16
N VAL A 150 12.60 -20.45 -23.41
CA VAL A 150 12.09 -19.58 -24.47
C VAL A 150 12.78 -19.97 -25.77
N ASN A 151 12.00 -20.45 -26.73
CA ASN A 151 12.44 -20.63 -28.11
C ASN A 151 11.74 -19.55 -28.94
N ALA A 152 12.44 -18.47 -29.27
CA ALA A 152 11.88 -17.33 -29.98
C ALA A 152 12.86 -16.84 -31.08
N PRO A 153 13.05 -17.63 -32.15
CA PRO A 153 13.98 -17.33 -33.23
C PRO A 153 13.69 -15.99 -33.91
N GLU A 154 12.42 -15.58 -33.98
CA GLU A 154 11.98 -14.31 -34.55
C GLU A 154 12.51 -13.07 -33.80
N TYR A 155 12.86 -13.22 -32.53
CA TYR A 155 13.53 -12.19 -31.71
C TYR A 155 15.04 -12.43 -31.59
N GLY A 156 15.56 -13.47 -32.25
CA GLY A 156 16.96 -13.88 -32.14
C GLY A 156 17.31 -14.53 -30.80
N TRP A 157 16.34 -15.11 -30.09
CA TRP A 157 16.54 -15.78 -28.81
C TRP A 157 16.45 -17.30 -29.03
N ASN A 158 17.62 -17.95 -29.12
CA ASN A 158 17.82 -19.40 -29.21
C ASN A 158 19.02 -19.81 -28.35
#